data_AF-A0A1F6XKG8-F1
#
_entry.id   AF-A0A1F6XKG8-F1
#
_cell.length_a   1.000
_cell.length_b   1.000
_cell.length_c   1.000
_cell.angle_alpha   90.00
_cell.angle_beta   90.00
_cell.angle_gamma   90.00
#
_symmetry.space_group_name_H-M   'P 1'
#
loop_
_entity.id
_entity.type
_entity.pdbx_description
1 polymer ?
#
loop_
_entity_poly.entity_id
_entity_poly.type
_entity_poly.pdbx_seq_one_letter_code
_entity_poly.pdbx_strand_id
1 'polypeptide(L)'
;MKKKIKLPKFKNEDAERDYWAKFDLSRFSPSDFERVSFPNLKPSSRPISLRLPLHLIARVKERANEIDMPYQSLMKKYIAQGILKED
;
A
#
# COMPACT_ATOMS: atom_id res chain seq x y z
N MET A 1 -21.78 21.13 14.54
CA MET A 1 -20.58 21.92 14.90
C MET A 1 -19.36 21.02 14.71
N LYS A 2 -18.45 21.34 13.77
CA LYS A 2 -17.24 20.50 13.55
C LYS A 2 -16.44 20.43 14.85
N LYS A 3 -16.33 19.24 15.45
CA LYS A 3 -15.53 19.01 16.67
C LYS A 3 -14.06 19.25 16.33
N LYS A 4 -13.47 20.33 16.85
CA LYS A 4 -12.07 20.68 16.56
C LYS A 4 -11.12 19.75 17.31
N ILE A 5 -10.41 18.89 16.58
CA ILE A 5 -9.31 18.09 17.11
C ILE A 5 -8.12 19.02 17.35
N LYS A 6 -7.59 19.07 18.58
CA LYS A 6 -6.34 19.77 18.88
C LYS A 6 -5.18 18.82 18.60
N LEU A 7 -4.57 18.90 17.42
CA LEU A 7 -3.39 18.09 17.10
C LEU A 7 -2.14 18.71 17.74
N PRO A 8 -1.31 17.93 18.46
CA PRO A 8 0.00 18.37 18.90
C PRO A 8 0.96 18.46 17.70
N LYS A 9 2.04 19.26 17.82
CA LYS A 9 3.12 19.25 16.82
C LYS A 9 3.99 18.01 17.06
N PHE A 10 3.97 17.06 16.14
CA PHE A 10 4.80 15.86 16.20
C PHE A 10 6.23 16.15 15.73
N LYS A 11 7.22 15.52 16.37
CA LYS A 11 8.64 15.65 16.01
C LYS A 11 9.07 14.60 14.96
N ASN A 12 8.41 13.46 14.92
CA ASN A 12 8.67 12.34 14.02
C ASN A 12 7.37 11.57 13.70
N GLU A 13 7.41 10.74 12.66
CA GLU A 13 6.28 9.93 12.21
C GLU A 13 5.88 8.85 13.23
N ASP A 14 6.84 8.27 13.96
CA ASP A 14 6.56 7.27 14.99
C ASP A 14 5.68 7.82 16.11
N ALA A 15 5.96 9.05 16.60
CA ALA A 15 5.14 9.69 17.63
C ALA A 15 3.73 10.03 17.13
N GLU A 16 3.59 10.35 15.84
CA GLU A 16 2.28 10.54 15.21
C GLU A 16 1.50 9.22 15.17
N ARG A 17 2.14 8.12 14.76
CA ARG A 17 1.53 6.78 14.72
C ARG A 17 1.04 6.33 16.10
N ASP A 18 1.86 6.50 17.13
CA ASP A 18 1.51 6.15 18.51
C ASP A 18 0.34 6.98 19.07
N TYR A 19 0.25 8.25 18.68
CA TYR A 19 -0.87 9.11 19.05
C TYR A 19 -2.17 8.63 18.40
N TRP A 20 -2.15 8.34 17.09
CA TRP A 20 -3.33 7.86 16.38
C TRP A 20 -3.80 6.48 16.85
N ALA A 21 -2.88 5.59 17.25
CA ALA A 21 -3.22 4.29 17.81
C ALA A 21 -4.05 4.36 19.11
N LYS A 22 -3.89 5.44 19.89
CA LYS A 22 -4.62 5.69 21.14
C LYS A 22 -5.83 6.61 20.96
N PHE A 23 -6.08 7.10 19.74
CA PHE A 23 -7.11 8.09 19.48
C PHE A 23 -8.49 7.43 19.40
N ASP A 24 -9.38 7.81 20.31
CA ASP A 24 -10.74 7.29 20.39
C ASP A 24 -11.69 7.97 19.37
N LEU A 25 -12.04 7.23 18.32
CA LEU A 25 -12.92 7.68 17.24
C LEU A 25 -14.42 7.60 17.58
N SER A 26 -14.82 6.95 18.68
CA SER A 26 -16.23 6.77 19.06
C SER A 26 -16.97 8.09 19.30
N ARG A 27 -16.22 9.18 19.49
CA ARG A 27 -16.72 10.52 19.77
C ARG A 27 -17.16 11.28 18.51
N PHE A 28 -16.94 10.74 17.32
CA PHE A 28 -17.26 11.38 16.04
C PHE A 28 -18.40 10.65 15.33
N SER A 29 -19.26 11.42 14.65
CA SER A 29 -20.34 10.91 13.82
C SER A 29 -19.87 10.73 12.36
N PRO A 30 -20.51 9.90 11.53
CA PRO A 30 -20.17 9.76 10.11
C PRO A 30 -20.15 11.08 9.33
N SER A 31 -20.95 12.06 9.75
CA SER A 31 -21.01 13.41 9.17
C SER A 31 -19.81 14.31 9.54
N ASP A 32 -18.99 13.91 10.52
CA ASP A 32 -17.77 14.63 10.91
C ASP A 32 -16.55 14.25 10.04
N PHE A 33 -16.65 13.19 9.22
CA PHE A 33 -15.56 12.69 8.38
C PHE A 33 -15.68 13.16 6.92
N GLU A 34 -14.55 13.46 6.30
CA GLU A 34 -14.45 13.81 4.88
C GLU A 34 -13.69 12.71 4.14
N ARG A 35 -14.15 12.36 2.92
CA ARG A 35 -13.43 11.41 2.06
C ARG A 35 -12.15 12.06 1.57
N VAL A 36 -11.02 11.58 2.06
CA VAL A 36 -9.70 12.03 1.61
C VAL A 36 -9.08 10.98 0.70
N SER A 37 -8.50 11.43 -0.41
CA SER A 37 -7.62 10.62 -1.23
C SER A 37 -6.19 11.03 -0.93
N PHE A 38 -5.30 10.05 -0.78
CA PHE A 38 -3.89 10.29 -0.57
C PHE A 38 -3.08 9.91 -1.82
N PRO A 39 -3.24 10.63 -2.94
CA PRO A 39 -2.61 10.27 -4.22
C PRO A 39 -1.07 10.35 -4.18
N ASN A 40 -0.52 11.08 -3.19
CA ASN A 40 0.90 11.35 -3.05
C ASN A 40 1.62 10.47 -2.01
N LEU A 41 0.90 9.58 -1.31
CA LEU A 41 1.58 8.60 -0.45
C LEU A 41 2.29 7.59 -1.37
N LYS A 42 3.62 7.64 -1.39
CA LYS A 42 4.41 6.66 -2.15
C LYS A 42 4.19 5.28 -1.53
N PRO A 43 3.72 4.27 -2.29
CA PRO A 43 3.81 2.89 -1.85
C PRO A 43 5.29 2.56 -1.61
N SER A 44 5.66 2.30 -0.35
CA SER A 44 7.02 1.96 0.02
C SER A 44 7.41 0.66 -0.68
N SER A 45 8.41 0.73 -1.57
CA SER A 45 8.93 -0.43 -2.29
C SER A 45 10.27 -0.82 -1.70
N ARG A 46 10.44 -2.09 -1.32
CA ARG A 46 11.71 -2.63 -0.81
C ARG A 46 12.22 -3.70 -1.78
N PRO A 47 13.50 -3.65 -2.22
CA PRO A 47 14.06 -4.71 -3.03
C PRO A 47 14.17 -5.99 -2.19
N ILE A 48 13.76 -7.11 -2.78
CA ILE A 48 13.89 -8.44 -2.19
C ILE A 48 14.63 -9.36 -3.17
N SER A 49 15.41 -10.30 -2.63
CA SER A 49 15.98 -11.40 -3.42
C SER A 49 15.05 -12.60 -3.33
N LEU A 50 14.63 -13.13 -4.48
CA LEU A 50 13.73 -14.29 -4.57
C LEU A 50 14.38 -15.38 -5.41
N ARG A 51 14.33 -16.63 -4.94
CA ARG A 51 14.75 -17.79 -5.75
C ARG A 51 13.54 -18.36 -6.48
N LEU A 52 13.67 -18.47 -7.80
CA LEU A 52 12.65 -19.03 -8.68
C LEU A 52 13.28 -20.08 -9.60
N PRO A 53 12.53 -21.14 -9.96
CA PRO A 53 12.93 -22.06 -11.02
C PRO A 53 13.20 -21.33 -12.35
N LEU A 54 14.26 -21.73 -13.05
CA LEU A 54 14.69 -21.08 -14.30
C LEU A 54 13.60 -21.09 -15.37
N HIS A 55 12.85 -22.21 -15.48
CA HIS A 55 11.78 -22.36 -16.46
C HIS A 55 10.65 -21.34 -16.24
N LEU A 56 10.32 -20.99 -14.99
CA LEU A 56 9.30 -19.97 -14.70
C LEU A 56 9.78 -18.59 -15.09
N ILE A 57 11.05 -18.26 -14.83
CA ILE A 57 11.63 -16.97 -15.24
C ILE A 57 11.57 -16.82 -16.76
N ALA A 58 11.90 -17.87 -17.51
CA ALA A 58 11.82 -17.87 -18.97
C ALA A 58 10.39 -17.62 -19.46
N ARG A 59 9.40 -18.37 -18.94
CA ARG A 59 7.99 -18.21 -19.31
C ARG A 59 7.44 -16.82 -18.99
N VAL A 60 7.81 -16.24 -17.85
CA VAL A 60 7.38 -14.89 -17.49
C VAL A 60 7.99 -13.85 -18.44
N LYS A 61 9.25 -14.02 -18.85
CA LYS A 61 9.90 -13.13 -19.83
C LYS A 61 9.24 -13.21 -21.21
N GLU A 62 8.97 -14.41 -21.70
CA GLU A 62 8.24 -14.64 -22.96
C GLU A 62 6.89 -13.92 -22.93
N ARG A 63 6.10 -14.19 -21.89
CA ARG A 63 4.76 -13.59 -21.75
C ARG A 63 4.81 -12.07 -21.59
N ALA A 64 5.79 -11.55 -20.88
CA ALA A 64 5.97 -10.11 -20.72
C ALA A 64 6.31 -9.43 -22.06
N ASN A 65 7.13 -10.08 -22.88
CA ASN A 65 7.45 -9.59 -24.22
C ASN A 65 6.23 -9.61 -25.16
N GLU A 66 5.40 -10.67 -25.11
CA GLU A 66 4.17 -10.76 -25.91
C GLU A 66 3.18 -9.62 -25.65
N ILE A 67 3.14 -9.10 -24.43
CA ILE A 67 2.24 -8.01 -24.02
C ILE A 67 2.93 -6.65 -23.93
N ASP A 68 4.15 -6.54 -24.46
CA ASP A 68 4.99 -5.34 -24.43
C ASP A 68 5.15 -4.72 -23.02
N MET A 69 5.45 -5.57 -22.03
CA MET A 69 5.60 -5.19 -20.63
C MET A 69 6.96 -5.64 -20.07
N PRO A 70 7.58 -4.88 -19.16
CA PRO A 70 8.74 -5.38 -18.40
C PRO A 70 8.36 -6.60 -17.54
N TYR A 71 9.18 -7.65 -17.60
CA TYR A 71 8.94 -8.89 -16.84
C TYR A 71 8.80 -8.67 -15.33
N GLN A 72 9.49 -7.66 -14.76
CA GLN A 72 9.37 -7.28 -13.35
C GLN A 72 7.99 -6.69 -13.02
N SER A 73 7.41 -5.90 -13.94
CA SER A 73 6.05 -5.37 -13.78
C SER A 73 5.02 -6.49 -13.87
N LEU A 74 5.21 -7.43 -14.80
CA LEU A 74 4.35 -8.61 -14.90
C LEU A 74 4.42 -9.49 -13.64
N MET A 75 5.61 -9.71 -13.08
CA MET A 75 5.77 -10.43 -11.81
C MET A 75 5.01 -9.77 -10.66
N LYS A 76 5.09 -8.45 -10.51
CA LYS A 76 4.33 -7.71 -9.47
C LYS A 76 2.83 -7.92 -9.64
N LYS A 77 2.33 -7.90 -10.88
CA LYS A 77 0.91 -8.13 -11.18
C LYS A 77 0.46 -9.53 -10.77
N TYR A 78 1.25 -10.57 -11.09
CA TYR A 78 0.92 -11.94 -10.69
C TYR A 78 0.94 -12.14 -9.17
N ILE A 79 1.91 -11.56 -8.47
CA ILE A 79 1.95 -11.61 -7.00
C ILE A 79 0.70 -10.93 -6.41
N ALA A 80 0.35 -9.74 -6.90
CA ALA A 80 -0.85 -9.03 -6.45
C ALA A 80 -2.14 -9.84 -6.73
N GLN A 81 -2.25 -10.46 -7.91
CA GLN A 81 -3.39 -11.32 -8.25
C GLN A 81 -3.47 -12.58 -7.38
N GLY A 82 -2.34 -13.15 -6.96
CA GLY A 82 -2.30 -14.28 -6.04
C GLY A 82 -2.84 -13.90 -4.66
N ILE A 83 -2.34 -12.79 -4.11
CA ILE A 83 -2.78 -12.26 -2.79
C ILE A 83 -4.28 -11.96 -2.80
N LEU A 84 -4.79 -11.30 -3.86
CA LEU A 84 -6.21 -10.91 -3.97
C LEU A 84 -7.16 -12.08 -4.27
N LYS A 85 -6.65 -13.27 -4.59
CA LYS A 85 -7.47 -14.46 -4.88
C LYS A 85 -7.67 -15.35 -3.66
N GLU A 86 -6.94 -15.13 -2.57
CA GLU A 86 -7.04 -15.90 -1.32
C GLU A 86 -8.02 -15.29 -0.31
N ASP A 87 -8.90 -14.38 -0.74
CA ASP A 87 -10.05 -13.85 0.02
C ASP A 87 -11.40 -14.40 -0.50
#